data_AF-A0A0B5HXA5-F1
#
_entry.id   AF-A0A0B5HXA5-F1
#
_cell.length_a   1.000
_cell.length_b   1.000
_cell.length_c   1.000
_cell.angle_alpha   90.00
_cell.angle_beta   90.00
_cell.angle_gamma   90.00
#
_symmetry.space_group_name_H-M   'P 1'
#
loop_
_entity.id
_entity.type
_entity.pdbx_description
1 polymer ?
#
loop_
_entity_poly.entity_id
_entity_poly.type
_entity_poly.pdbx_seq_one_letter_code
_entity_poly.pdbx_strand_id
1 'polypeptide(L)'
;MDFTLILIIGLGIVFVILALKIVKIALKLIAVSLIVLVLSTAVFGYFFIKDAQDIASDFSEGRTLILFTESGDIVAGLTKEDNETIVFERRQLDEFEAYYRRGEYTEIAETDKRVFFMEAEEVDEENKTGIIFSFLQKRIPALNISARVAEKVPDRATAQIIINIIDKMRSDPLYIFKAYKEKKLFVYPETFVFKTLRYLTRGKKS
;
A
#
# COMPACT_ATOMS: atom_id res chain seq x y z
N MET A 1 28.47 39.29 58.95
CA MET A 1 28.16 38.41 57.81
C MET A 1 28.94 38.96 56.63
N ASP A 2 29.87 38.18 56.08
CA ASP A 2 30.82 38.70 55.09
C ASP A 2 30.10 39.03 53.78
N PHE A 3 30.48 40.13 53.14
CA PHE A 3 29.92 40.60 51.86
C PHE A 3 29.87 39.49 50.79
N THR A 4 30.86 38.60 50.78
CA THR A 4 30.93 37.43 49.89
C THR A 4 29.72 36.51 50.02
N LEU A 5 29.21 36.29 51.24
CA LEU A 5 28.07 35.41 51.49
C LEU A 5 26.77 36.02 50.94
N ILE A 6 26.60 37.34 51.06
CA ILE A 6 25.46 38.06 50.46
C ILE A 6 25.49 37.95 48.94
N LEU A 7 26.68 38.10 48.33
CA LEU A 7 26.86 38.01 46.89
C LEU A 7 26.55 36.60 46.36
N ILE A 8 27.01 35.55 47.06
CA ILE A 8 26.72 34.15 46.72
C ILE A 8 25.22 33.88 46.78
N ILE A 9 24.54 34.33 47.84
CA ILE A 9 23.08 34.18 47.97
C ILE A 9 22.37 34.93 46.83
N GLY A 10 22.78 36.16 46.55
CA GLY A 10 22.22 36.96 45.46
C GLY A 10 22.34 36.26 44.10
N LEU A 11 23.53 35.75 43.76
CA LEU A 11 23.76 34.98 42.55
C LEU A 11 22.94 33.69 42.51
N GLY A 12 22.84 32.98 43.64
CA GLY A 12 22.03 31.77 43.77
C GLY A 12 20.56 32.04 43.45
N ILE A 13 19.99 33.11 43.99
CA ILE A 13 18.60 33.52 43.71
C ILE A 13 18.41 33.82 42.23
N VAL A 14 19.32 34.59 41.61
CA VAL A 14 19.26 34.90 40.18
C VAL A 14 19.32 33.63 39.34
N PHE A 15 20.21 32.68 39.68
CA PHE A 15 20.33 31.41 38.97
C PHE A 15 19.06 30.57 39.08
N VAL A 16 18.46 30.45 40.27
CA VAL A 16 17.19 29.73 40.46
C VAL A 16 16.07 30.35 39.64
N ILE A 17 15.95 31.69 39.62
CA ILE A 17 14.94 32.38 38.81
C ILE A 17 15.15 32.11 37.32
N LEU A 18 16.40 32.13 36.83
CA LEU A 18 16.73 31.80 35.45
C LEU A 18 16.39 30.34 35.12
N ALA A 19 16.75 29.39 35.98
CA ALA A 19 16.44 27.98 35.81
C ALA A 19 14.92 27.75 35.72
N LEU A 20 14.13 28.35 36.60
CA LEU A 20 12.67 28.27 36.57
C LEU A 20 12.08 28.86 35.28
N LYS A 21 12.64 29.96 34.77
CA LYS A 21 12.22 30.53 33.48
C LYS A 21 12.49 29.57 32.31
N ILE A 22 13.68 28.96 32.30
CA ILE A 22 14.06 27.99 31.26
C ILE A 22 13.13 26.76 31.30
N VAL A 23 12.89 26.21 32.49
CA VAL A 23 11.97 25.07 32.67
C VAL A 23 10.56 25.43 32.18
N LYS A 24 10.06 26.63 32.51
CA LYS A 24 8.75 27.09 32.03
C LYS A 24 8.68 27.19 30.51
N ILE A 25 9.74 27.65 29.84
CA ILE A 25 9.81 27.71 28.38
C ILE A 25 9.85 26.30 27.79
N ALA A 26 10.68 25.41 28.34
CA ALA A 26 10.79 24.02 27.90
C ALA A 26 9.45 23.28 28.01
N LEU A 27 8.73 23.43 29.13
CA LEU A 27 7.40 22.85 29.32
C LEU A 27 6.38 23.34 28.29
N LYS A 28 6.41 24.64 27.94
CA LYS A 28 5.55 25.18 26.88
C LYS A 28 5.87 24.58 25.52
N LEU A 29 7.15 24.44 25.18
CA LEU A 29 7.58 23.83 23.93
C LEU A 29 7.15 22.37 23.83
N ILE A 30 7.31 21.60 24.90
CA ILE A 30 6.84 20.21 24.98
C ILE A 30 5.33 20.14 24.80
N ALA A 31 4.57 21.00 25.50
CA ALA A 31 3.12 21.03 25.39
C ALA A 31 2.65 21.35 23.96
N VAL A 32 3.25 22.36 23.31
CA VAL A 32 2.95 22.70 21.92
C VAL A 32 3.32 21.55 20.98
N SER A 33 4.50 20.94 21.15
CA SER A 33 4.93 19.79 20.35
C SER A 33 3.96 18.61 20.48
N LEU A 34 3.44 18.35 21.69
CA LEU A 34 2.50 17.28 21.94
C LEU A 34 1.14 17.58 21.29
N ILE A 35 0.66 18.82 21.36
CA ILE A 35 -0.56 19.25 20.66
C ILE A 35 -0.41 19.06 19.14
N VAL A 36 0.71 19.51 18.56
CA VAL A 36 0.99 19.34 17.12
C VAL A 36 1.06 17.87 16.74
N LEU A 37 1.68 17.02 17.57
CA LEU A 37 1.75 15.58 17.34
C LEU A 37 0.36 14.93 17.35
N VAL A 38 -0.48 15.28 18.33
CA VAL A 38 -1.86 14.78 18.44
C VAL A 38 -2.69 15.21 17.23
N LEU A 39 -2.63 16.49 16.85
CA LEU A 39 -3.34 17.00 15.68
C LEU A 39 -2.87 16.32 14.38
N SER A 40 -1.56 16.16 14.20
CA SER A 40 -0.99 15.49 13.02
C SER A 40 -1.44 14.03 12.95
N THR A 41 -1.44 13.33 14.09
CA THR A 41 -1.90 11.93 14.17
C THR A 41 -3.39 11.82 13.87
N ALA A 42 -4.21 12.75 14.38
CA ALA A 42 -5.64 12.78 14.11
C ALA A 42 -5.94 13.01 12.61
N VAL A 43 -5.25 13.97 11.98
CA VAL A 43 -5.39 14.24 10.54
C VAL A 43 -4.96 13.03 9.72
N PHE A 44 -3.80 12.44 10.01
CA PHE A 44 -3.33 11.24 9.30
C PHE A 44 -4.26 10.04 9.52
N GLY A 45 -4.72 9.82 10.75
CA GLY A 45 -5.66 8.76 11.09
C GLY A 45 -7.00 8.91 10.36
N TYR A 46 -7.52 10.13 10.23
CA TYR A 46 -8.73 10.41 9.45
C TYR A 46 -8.55 10.04 7.98
N PHE A 47 -7.47 10.48 7.33
CA PHE A 47 -7.19 10.11 5.93
C PHE A 47 -6.96 8.61 5.76
N PHE A 48 -6.29 7.96 6.71
CA PHE A 48 -6.07 6.52 6.70
C PHE A 48 -7.40 5.73 6.74
N ILE A 49 -8.29 6.09 7.68
CA ILE A 49 -9.60 5.46 7.80
C ILE A 49 -10.44 5.71 6.55
N LYS A 50 -10.43 6.94 6.03
CA LYS A 50 -11.13 7.28 4.81
C LYS A 50 -10.62 6.48 3.62
N ASP A 51 -9.32 6.40 3.40
CA ASP A 51 -8.75 5.63 2.30
C ASP A 51 -9.07 4.13 2.45
N ALA A 52 -9.03 3.58 3.67
CA ALA A 52 -9.41 2.19 3.92
C ALA A 52 -10.89 1.94 3.58
N GLN A 53 -11.79 2.86 3.95
CA GLN A 53 -13.21 2.78 3.61
C GLN A 53 -13.44 2.93 2.11
N ASP A 54 -12.80 3.91 1.47
CA ASP A 54 -12.93 4.14 0.03
C ASP A 54 -12.45 2.91 -0.74
N ILE A 55 -11.31 2.31 -0.38
CA ILE A 55 -10.84 1.07 -0.99
C ILE A 55 -11.82 -0.07 -0.79
N ALA A 56 -12.33 -0.28 0.44
CA ALA A 56 -13.31 -1.32 0.71
C ALA A 56 -14.61 -1.13 -0.10
N SER A 57 -15.02 0.12 -0.31
CA SER A 57 -16.17 0.48 -1.15
C SER A 57 -15.88 0.27 -2.63
N ASP A 58 -14.68 0.60 -3.11
CA ASP A 58 -14.29 0.41 -4.51
C ASP A 58 -14.25 -1.08 -4.89
N PHE A 59 -13.87 -1.96 -3.96
CA PHE A 59 -13.99 -3.42 -4.13
C PHE A 59 -15.43 -3.95 -4.06
N SER A 60 -16.35 -3.23 -3.43
CA SER A 60 -17.74 -3.68 -3.23
C SER A 60 -18.69 -3.15 -4.29
N GLU A 61 -18.49 -1.91 -4.75
CA GLU A 61 -19.42 -1.14 -5.57
C GLU A 61 -18.78 -0.60 -6.86
N GLY A 62 -17.45 -0.70 -7.01
CA GLY A 62 -16.70 -0.07 -8.09
C GLY A 62 -16.00 -1.05 -9.02
N ARG A 63 -15.64 -0.55 -10.21
CA ARG A 63 -14.67 -1.18 -11.11
C ARG A 63 -13.28 -0.99 -10.55
N THR A 64 -12.73 -2.09 -10.05
CA THR A 64 -11.37 -2.15 -9.49
C THR A 64 -10.53 -3.06 -10.38
N LEU A 65 -9.49 -2.48 -10.98
CA LEU A 65 -8.53 -3.20 -11.81
C LEU A 65 -7.38 -3.72 -10.95
N ILE A 66 -7.11 -5.02 -11.03
CA ILE A 66 -5.96 -5.65 -10.38
C ILE A 66 -5.08 -6.25 -11.48
N LEU A 67 -3.85 -5.80 -11.56
CA LEU A 67 -2.83 -6.26 -12.49
C LEU A 67 -1.73 -6.95 -11.69
N PHE A 68 -1.41 -8.17 -12.07
CA PHE A 68 -0.31 -8.94 -11.51
C PHE A 68 0.92 -8.75 -12.36
N THR A 69 2.03 -8.44 -11.70
CA THR A 69 3.31 -8.12 -12.31
C THR A 69 4.37 -9.11 -11.86
N GLU A 70 5.27 -9.48 -12.76
CA GLU A 70 6.42 -10.33 -12.48
C GLU A 70 7.63 -9.76 -13.20
N SER A 71 8.70 -9.44 -12.47
CA SER A 71 9.91 -8.83 -13.03
C SER A 71 9.66 -7.57 -13.88
N GLY A 72 8.60 -6.82 -13.60
CA GLY A 72 8.21 -5.61 -14.33
C GLY A 72 7.28 -5.82 -15.53
N ASP A 73 6.87 -7.06 -15.82
CA ASP A 73 5.93 -7.39 -16.88
C ASP A 73 4.55 -7.73 -16.30
N ILE A 74 3.46 -7.36 -16.99
CA ILE A 74 2.11 -7.73 -16.60
C ILE A 74 1.83 -9.17 -17.07
N VAL A 75 1.61 -10.06 -16.11
CA VAL A 75 1.37 -11.49 -16.37
C VAL A 75 -0.12 -11.82 -16.37
N ALA A 76 -0.89 -11.18 -15.48
CA ALA A 76 -2.32 -11.39 -15.39
C ALA A 76 -3.02 -10.10 -15.01
N GLY A 77 -4.32 -10.05 -15.24
CA GLY A 77 -5.14 -8.93 -14.81
C GLY A 77 -6.59 -9.35 -14.70
N LEU A 78 -7.30 -8.72 -13.79
CA LEU A 78 -8.74 -8.81 -13.73
C LEU A 78 -9.37 -7.52 -13.25
N THR A 79 -10.65 -7.35 -13.56
CA THR A 79 -11.49 -6.31 -12.98
C THR A 79 -12.72 -6.95 -12.36
N LYS A 80 -13.30 -6.26 -11.38
CA LYS A 80 -14.59 -6.62 -10.81
C LYS A 80 -15.63 -5.64 -11.33
N GLU A 81 -16.63 -6.12 -12.05
CA GLU A 81 -17.72 -5.33 -12.62
C GLU A 81 -19.05 -5.98 -12.24
N ASP A 82 -19.95 -5.25 -11.58
CA ASP A 82 -21.30 -5.73 -11.23
C ASP A 82 -21.34 -7.09 -10.50
N ASN A 83 -20.41 -7.32 -9.57
CA ASN A 83 -20.15 -8.59 -8.86
C ASN A 83 -19.60 -9.75 -9.70
N GLU A 84 -19.38 -9.54 -10.99
CA GLU A 84 -18.66 -10.49 -11.83
C GLU A 84 -17.17 -10.15 -11.85
N THR A 85 -16.35 -11.19 -11.82
CA THR A 85 -14.90 -11.06 -11.98
C THR A 85 -14.56 -11.34 -13.43
N ILE A 86 -14.10 -10.32 -14.14
CA ILE A 86 -13.70 -10.40 -15.55
C ILE A 86 -12.19 -10.50 -15.61
N VAL A 87 -11.68 -11.60 -16.14
CA VAL A 87 -10.24 -11.79 -16.34
C VAL A 87 -9.86 -11.34 -17.75
N PHE A 88 -8.84 -10.50 -17.84
CA PHE A 88 -8.41 -9.92 -19.10
C PHE A 88 -7.72 -10.95 -20.01
N GLU A 89 -8.01 -10.87 -21.30
CA GLU A 89 -7.30 -11.65 -22.31
C GLU A 89 -5.90 -11.09 -22.58
N ARG A 90 -5.02 -11.92 -23.17
CA ARG A 90 -3.63 -11.50 -23.43
C ARG A 90 -3.53 -10.21 -24.23
N ARG A 91 -4.42 -10.00 -25.21
CA ARG A 91 -4.43 -8.78 -26.03
C ARG A 91 -4.65 -7.52 -25.20
N GLN A 92 -5.55 -7.57 -24.22
CA GLN A 92 -5.82 -6.45 -23.32
C GLN A 92 -4.64 -6.24 -22.35
N LEU A 93 -4.02 -7.32 -21.88
CA LEU A 93 -2.81 -7.24 -21.05
C LEU A 93 -1.63 -6.62 -21.81
N ASP A 94 -1.46 -6.91 -23.10
CA ASP A 94 -0.41 -6.31 -23.94
C ASP A 94 -0.60 -4.79 -24.07
N GLU A 95 -1.84 -4.31 -24.17
CA GLU A 95 -2.18 -2.88 -24.15
C GLU A 95 -1.81 -2.24 -22.80
N PHE A 96 -2.23 -2.85 -21.68
CA PHE A 96 -1.86 -2.39 -20.34
C PHE A 96 -0.36 -2.41 -20.10
N GLU A 97 0.35 -3.42 -20.61
CA GLU A 97 1.81 -3.54 -20.48
C GLU A 97 2.52 -2.40 -21.20
N ALA A 98 2.02 -2.00 -22.38
CA ALA A 98 2.56 -0.86 -23.12
C ALA A 98 2.42 0.46 -22.33
N TYR A 99 1.25 0.71 -21.72
CA TYR A 99 1.03 1.88 -20.87
C TYR A 99 1.87 1.82 -19.58
N TYR A 100 1.97 0.64 -18.97
CA TYR A 100 2.70 0.43 -17.73
C TYR A 100 4.19 0.75 -17.90
N ARG A 101 4.82 0.27 -18.99
CA ARG A 101 6.23 0.54 -19.30
C ARG A 101 6.51 2.01 -19.60
N ARG A 102 5.53 2.77 -20.10
CA ARG A 102 5.63 4.21 -20.33
C ARG A 102 5.30 5.06 -19.09
N GLY A 103 4.79 4.45 -18.02
CA GLY A 103 4.30 5.16 -16.83
C GLY A 103 2.99 5.90 -17.06
N GLU A 104 2.24 5.55 -18.11
CA GLU A 104 0.97 6.15 -18.52
C GLU A 104 -0.20 5.52 -17.74
N TYR A 105 -0.14 5.54 -16.41
CA TYR A 105 -1.12 4.85 -15.55
C TYR A 105 -2.55 5.40 -15.67
N THR A 106 -2.72 6.65 -16.11
CA THR A 106 -4.04 7.24 -16.37
C THR A 106 -4.79 6.48 -17.47
N GLU A 107 -4.09 6.03 -18.51
CA GLU A 107 -4.67 5.26 -19.62
C GLU A 107 -5.11 3.86 -19.15
N ILE A 108 -4.40 3.28 -18.18
CA ILE A 108 -4.77 2.02 -17.54
C ILE A 108 -6.01 2.19 -16.65
N ALA A 109 -6.17 3.37 -16.05
CA ALA A 109 -7.24 3.67 -15.08
C ALA A 109 -8.48 4.33 -15.71
N GLU A 110 -8.54 4.49 -17.04
CA GLU A 110 -9.57 5.30 -17.70
C GLU A 110 -11.00 4.85 -17.35
N THR A 111 -11.20 3.55 -17.12
CA THR A 111 -12.49 2.93 -16.81
C THR A 111 -12.67 2.51 -15.36
N ASP A 112 -11.61 2.56 -14.56
CA ASP A 112 -11.55 1.96 -13.23
C ASP A 112 -11.24 3.01 -12.17
N LYS A 113 -11.92 2.94 -11.01
CA LYS A 113 -11.71 3.90 -9.94
C LYS A 113 -10.29 3.82 -9.37
N ARG A 114 -9.76 2.60 -9.31
CA ARG A 114 -8.40 2.29 -8.85
C ARG A 114 -7.80 1.13 -9.62
N VAL A 115 -6.48 1.21 -9.76
CA VAL A 115 -5.65 0.17 -10.32
C VAL A 115 -4.65 -0.28 -9.26
N PHE A 116 -4.63 -1.58 -9.00
CA PHE A 116 -3.71 -2.24 -8.08
C PHE A 116 -2.71 -3.07 -8.91
N PHE A 117 -1.43 -2.73 -8.83
CA PHE A 117 -0.35 -3.50 -9.42
C PHE A 117 0.30 -4.34 -8.32
N MET A 118 0.14 -5.65 -8.38
CA MET A 118 0.62 -6.59 -7.36
C MET A 118 1.75 -7.44 -7.92
N GLU A 119 2.81 -7.67 -7.14
CA GLU A 119 3.83 -8.66 -7.50
C GLU A 119 3.24 -10.07 -7.38
N ALA A 120 3.35 -10.87 -8.45
CA ALA A 120 2.80 -12.22 -8.50
C ALA A 120 3.39 -13.15 -7.41
N GLU A 121 4.59 -12.85 -6.92
CA GLU A 121 5.27 -13.60 -5.86
C GLU A 121 4.54 -13.54 -4.50
N GLU A 122 3.68 -12.53 -4.27
CA GLU A 122 2.90 -12.39 -3.03
C GLU A 122 1.72 -13.33 -2.93
N VAL A 123 1.41 -14.03 -4.01
CA VAL A 123 0.34 -14.99 -4.01
C VAL A 123 0.82 -16.30 -3.37
N ASP A 124 0.96 -16.24 -2.05
CA ASP A 124 1.26 -17.24 -1.01
C ASP A 124 2.15 -18.44 -1.42
N GLU A 125 3.22 -18.71 -0.67
CA GLU A 125 4.11 -19.87 -0.94
C GLU A 125 3.40 -21.22 -0.92
N GLU A 126 2.32 -21.35 -0.13
CA GLU A 126 1.46 -22.54 -0.13
C GLU A 126 0.66 -22.71 -1.43
N ASN A 127 0.44 -21.62 -2.17
CA ASN A 127 -0.32 -21.57 -3.43
C ASN A 127 0.53 -21.23 -4.68
N LYS A 128 1.81 -20.86 -4.51
CA LYS A 128 2.78 -20.56 -5.58
C LYS A 128 2.79 -21.66 -6.63
N THR A 129 2.70 -22.92 -6.19
CA THR A 129 2.74 -24.08 -7.07
C THR A 129 1.57 -24.10 -8.04
N GLY A 130 0.36 -23.67 -7.66
CA GLY A 130 -0.84 -23.76 -8.50
C GLY A 130 -0.97 -22.64 -9.54
N ILE A 131 -0.63 -21.40 -9.18
CA ILE A 131 -0.65 -20.27 -10.13
C ILE A 131 0.49 -20.39 -11.11
N ILE A 132 1.69 -20.71 -10.64
CA ILE A 132 2.84 -20.90 -11.51
C ILE A 132 2.63 -22.14 -12.38
N PHE A 133 2.07 -23.26 -11.89
CA PHE A 133 1.78 -24.43 -12.76
C PHE A 133 0.77 -24.11 -13.87
N SER A 134 -0.37 -23.51 -13.53
CA SER A 134 -1.42 -23.23 -14.52
C SER A 134 -0.99 -22.18 -15.53
N PHE A 135 -0.15 -21.23 -15.13
CA PHE A 135 0.45 -20.23 -16.01
C PHE A 135 1.60 -20.80 -16.86
N LEU A 136 2.48 -21.64 -16.30
CA LEU A 136 3.58 -22.30 -17.02
C LEU A 136 3.08 -23.39 -17.98
N GLN A 137 2.04 -24.12 -17.65
CA GLN A 137 1.44 -25.13 -18.53
C GLN A 137 0.86 -24.49 -19.80
N LYS A 138 0.44 -23.22 -19.72
CA LYS A 138 0.01 -22.41 -20.86
C LYS A 138 1.18 -21.88 -21.71
N ARG A 139 2.38 -21.74 -21.12
CA ARG A 139 3.61 -21.26 -21.78
C ARG A 139 4.51 -22.37 -22.34
N ILE A 140 4.43 -23.60 -21.80
CA ILE A 140 5.23 -24.75 -22.22
C ILE A 140 4.30 -25.91 -22.62
N PRO A 141 3.83 -25.97 -23.89
CA PRO A 141 2.94 -27.03 -24.36
C PRO A 141 3.57 -28.45 -24.41
N ALA A 142 4.85 -28.59 -24.04
CA ALA A 142 5.58 -29.86 -24.07
C ALA A 142 5.42 -30.73 -22.79
N LEU A 143 4.83 -30.20 -21.70
CA LEU A 143 4.42 -31.03 -20.57
C LEU A 143 3.07 -31.69 -20.89
N ASN A 144 3.13 -32.92 -21.41
CA ASN A 144 1.98 -33.76 -21.76
C ASN A 144 1.17 -34.19 -20.51
N ILE A 145 0.45 -33.25 -19.90
CA ILE A 145 -0.69 -33.56 -19.03
C ILE A 145 -1.93 -33.41 -19.92
N SER A 146 -2.34 -34.54 -20.50
CA SER A 146 -3.55 -34.79 -21.28
C SER A 146 -4.43 -33.57 -21.59
N ALA A 147 -4.18 -32.99 -22.76
CA ALA A 147 -4.98 -31.95 -23.39
C ALA A 147 -6.43 -32.41 -23.60
N ARG A 148 -7.32 -31.99 -22.71
CA ARG A 148 -8.77 -31.87 -22.98
C ARG A 148 -9.49 -30.86 -22.06
N VAL A 149 -8.76 -30.01 -21.34
CA VAL A 149 -9.32 -28.97 -20.45
C VAL A 149 -8.60 -27.63 -20.69
N ALA A 150 -8.42 -27.26 -21.96
CA ALA A 150 -7.82 -26.01 -22.36
C ALA A 150 -8.80 -25.23 -23.25
N GLU A 151 -9.92 -24.80 -22.66
CA GLU A 151 -10.76 -23.80 -23.28
C GLU A 151 -11.34 -22.85 -22.22
N LYS A 152 -10.91 -21.59 -22.32
CA LYS A 152 -11.63 -20.37 -21.90
C LYS A 152 -11.83 -19.99 -20.44
N VAL A 153 -11.13 -20.56 -19.46
CA VAL A 153 -11.10 -19.96 -18.12
C VAL A 153 -9.67 -20.02 -17.58
N PRO A 154 -9.13 -18.96 -16.93
CA PRO A 154 -8.02 -19.17 -16.01
C PRO A 154 -8.42 -20.33 -15.10
N ASP A 155 -7.55 -21.34 -14.98
CA ASP A 155 -7.84 -22.55 -14.20
C ASP A 155 -8.56 -22.18 -12.90
N ARG A 156 -9.62 -22.90 -12.53
CA ARG A 156 -10.47 -22.56 -11.37
C ARG A 156 -9.65 -22.25 -10.13
N ALA A 157 -8.47 -22.90 -10.00
CA ALA A 157 -7.48 -22.62 -8.98
C ALA A 157 -6.95 -21.16 -9.02
N THR A 158 -6.54 -20.65 -10.19
CA THR A 158 -6.08 -19.25 -10.35
C THR A 158 -7.20 -18.27 -10.02
N ALA A 159 -8.41 -18.52 -10.52
CA ALA A 159 -9.56 -17.66 -10.21
C ALA A 159 -9.86 -17.67 -8.69
N GLN A 160 -9.83 -18.82 -8.04
CA GLN A 160 -10.07 -18.96 -6.60
C GLN A 160 -9.01 -18.23 -5.77
N ILE A 161 -7.75 -18.31 -6.16
CA ILE A 161 -6.69 -17.64 -5.41
C ILE A 161 -6.81 -16.11 -5.54
N ILE A 162 -7.14 -15.62 -6.73
CA ILE A 162 -7.35 -14.18 -6.90
C ILE A 162 -8.60 -13.71 -6.12
N ILE A 163 -9.68 -14.49 -6.12
CA ILE A 163 -10.85 -14.22 -5.27
C ILE A 163 -10.44 -14.16 -3.79
N ASN A 164 -9.62 -15.10 -3.31
CA ASN A 164 -9.15 -15.10 -1.93
C ASN A 164 -8.31 -13.85 -1.61
N ILE A 165 -7.50 -13.35 -2.56
CA ILE A 165 -6.74 -12.10 -2.40
C ILE A 165 -7.69 -10.91 -2.32
N ILE A 166 -8.69 -10.84 -3.21
CA ILE A 166 -9.70 -9.77 -3.19
C ILE A 166 -10.47 -9.78 -1.86
N ASP A 167 -10.88 -10.96 -1.41
CA ASP A 167 -11.58 -11.12 -0.14
C ASP A 167 -10.68 -10.74 1.04
N LYS A 168 -9.38 -11.06 0.99
CA LYS A 168 -8.39 -10.63 1.99
C LYS A 168 -8.20 -9.12 1.98
N MET A 169 -8.08 -8.49 0.81
CA MET A 169 -8.00 -7.03 0.67
C MET A 169 -9.25 -6.33 1.21
N ARG A 170 -10.43 -6.94 0.99
CA ARG A 170 -11.72 -6.41 1.43
C ARG A 170 -11.91 -6.57 2.93
N SER A 171 -11.55 -7.71 3.49
CA SER A 171 -11.73 -8.03 4.91
C SER A 171 -10.65 -7.44 5.81
N ASP A 172 -9.43 -7.28 5.30
CA ASP A 172 -8.30 -6.68 6.01
C ASP A 172 -7.68 -5.54 5.19
N PRO A 173 -8.19 -4.30 5.33
CA PRO A 173 -7.59 -3.14 4.68
C PRO A 173 -6.12 -2.91 5.06
N LEU A 174 -5.67 -3.39 6.23
CA LEU A 174 -4.26 -3.26 6.65
C LEU A 174 -3.33 -4.07 5.75
N TYR A 175 -3.84 -5.15 5.14
CA TYR A 175 -3.09 -5.95 4.16
C TYR A 175 -2.57 -5.10 3.00
N ILE A 176 -3.42 -4.22 2.44
CA ILE A 176 -3.07 -3.32 1.33
C ILE A 176 -1.95 -2.38 1.73
N PHE A 177 -2.05 -1.76 2.91
CA PHE A 177 -1.01 -0.85 3.40
C PHE A 177 0.30 -1.58 3.71
N LYS A 178 0.24 -2.81 4.21
CA LYS A 178 1.42 -3.64 4.44
C LYS A 178 2.09 -4.02 3.11
N ALA A 179 1.33 -4.54 2.15
CA ALA A 179 1.84 -4.90 0.83
C ALA A 179 2.43 -3.68 0.09
N TYR A 180 1.80 -2.51 0.21
CA TYR A 180 2.30 -1.26 -0.35
C TYR A 180 3.61 -0.81 0.32
N LYS A 181 3.68 -0.89 1.66
CA LYS A 181 4.88 -0.56 2.43
C LYS A 181 6.07 -1.45 2.05
N GLU A 182 5.81 -2.71 1.75
CA GLU A 182 6.80 -3.71 1.33
C GLU A 182 7.14 -3.63 -0.17
N LYS A 183 6.57 -2.66 -0.91
CA LYS A 183 6.74 -2.43 -2.36
C LYS A 183 6.21 -3.54 -3.28
N LYS A 184 5.43 -4.47 -2.72
CA LYS A 184 4.80 -5.55 -3.47
C LYS A 184 3.45 -5.16 -4.07
N LEU A 185 2.95 -4.00 -3.69
CA LEU A 185 1.72 -3.41 -4.19
C LEU A 185 1.98 -1.96 -4.58
N PHE A 186 1.54 -1.58 -5.76
CA PHE A 186 1.45 -0.20 -6.21
C PHE A 186 -0.02 0.12 -6.51
N VAL A 187 -0.46 1.32 -6.11
CA VAL A 187 -1.87 1.74 -6.19
C VAL A 187 -1.94 3.04 -6.98
N TYR A 188 -2.85 3.09 -7.95
CA TYR A 188 -3.13 4.29 -8.74
C TYR A 188 -4.63 4.61 -8.75
N PRO A 189 -5.05 5.88 -8.62
CA PRO A 189 -4.22 7.02 -8.26
C PRO A 189 -3.72 6.93 -6.81
N GLU A 190 -2.51 7.44 -6.56
CA GLU A 190 -1.99 7.49 -5.19
C GLU A 190 -2.69 8.58 -4.37
N THR A 191 -3.27 8.19 -3.24
CA THR A 191 -3.82 9.10 -2.24
C THR A 191 -2.71 9.75 -1.41
N PHE A 192 -3.09 10.70 -0.54
CA PHE A 192 -2.15 11.32 0.40
C PHE A 192 -1.46 10.28 1.31
N VAL A 193 -2.19 9.26 1.77
CA VAL A 193 -1.66 8.21 2.65
C VAL A 193 -0.62 7.37 1.90
N PHE A 194 -0.94 6.90 0.69
CA PHE A 194 0.00 6.13 -0.13
C PHE A 194 1.25 6.94 -0.50
N LYS A 195 1.10 8.21 -0.89
CA LYS A 195 2.25 9.11 -1.13
C LYS A 195 3.15 9.24 0.09
N THR A 196 2.57 9.37 1.27
CA THR A 196 3.31 9.48 2.54
C THR A 196 4.03 8.18 2.86
N LEU A 197 3.36 7.03 2.73
CA LEU A 197 3.97 5.72 2.95
C LEU A 197 5.14 5.47 2.00
N ARG A 198 4.99 5.81 0.72
CA ARG A 198 6.08 5.70 -0.28
C ARG A 198 7.28 6.56 0.08
N TYR A 199 7.06 7.77 0.60
CA TYR A 199 8.15 8.64 1.05
C TYR A 199 8.88 8.01 2.25
N LEU A 200 8.15 7.49 3.22
CA LEU A 200 8.72 6.85 4.42
C LEU A 200 9.50 5.56 4.10
N THR A 201 9.13 4.83 3.04
CA THR A 201 9.78 3.56 2.67
C THR A 201 10.92 3.72 1.67
N ARG A 202 10.99 4.84 0.91
CA ARG A 202 12.08 5.11 -0.05
C ARG A 202 13.48 5.11 0.58
N GLY A 203 13.61 5.49 1.85
CA GLY A 203 14.89 5.53 2.57
C GLY A 203 15.47 4.16 2.96
N LYS A 204 14.68 3.09 2.87
CA LYS A 204 15.15 1.71 3.09
C LYS A 204 15.51 1.07 1.75
N LYS A 205 16.72 1.37 1.24
CA LYS A 205 17.40 0.47 0.30
C LYS A 205 18.22 -0.50 1.15
N SER A 206 17.86 -1.79 1.14
CA SER A 206 18.80 -2.86 1.50
C SER A 206 19.66 -3.19 0.29
#